data_AF-A0A327WJ27-F1
#
_entry.id   AF-A0A327WJ27-F1
#
_cell.length_a   1.000
_cell.length_b   1.000
_cell.length_c   1.000
_cell.angle_alpha   90.00
_cell.angle_beta   90.00
_cell.angle_gamma   90.00
#
_symmetry.space_group_name_H-M   'P 1'
#
loop_
_entity.id
_entity.type
_entity.pdbx_description
1 polymer ?
#
loop_
_entity_poly.entity_id
_entity_poly.type
_entity_poly.pdbx_seq_one_letter_code
_entity_poly.pdbx_strand_id
1 'polypeptide(L)'
;MVFDTNLIIQHVRRGQWLNSKAIIPVVVAGELRAFALKADWGTQKLTFLESILKGYPIVEITMFLTDVYAQIDAYSQGTLKLKPLPLGMSSRNMSKNDLWIATTALYFDLELHTTDNDFDHLSAFGLRLVKHSA
;
A
#
# COMPACT_ATOMS: atom_id res chain seq x y z
N MET A 1 6.55 -2.39 -8.57
CA MET A 1 5.84 -3.04 -7.44
C MET A 1 5.62 -2.01 -6.35
N VAL A 2 4.53 -2.13 -5.61
CA VAL A 2 4.21 -1.31 -4.45
C VAL A 2 4.32 -2.18 -3.21
N PHE A 3 4.94 -1.66 -2.16
CA PHE A 3 4.97 -2.31 -0.86
C PHE A 3 4.00 -1.61 0.08
N ASP A 4 3.24 -2.40 0.81
CA ASP A 4 2.58 -1.98 2.03
C ASP A 4 3.61 -1.36 3.01
N THR A 5 3.18 -0.33 3.74
CA THR A 5 3.93 0.36 4.80
C THR A 5 4.58 -0.63 5.76
N ASN A 6 3.88 -1.68 6.19
CA ASN A 6 4.41 -2.66 7.13
C ASN A 6 5.66 -3.39 6.62
N LEU A 7 5.70 -3.73 5.33
CA LEU A 7 6.88 -4.33 4.71
C LEU A 7 8.06 -3.35 4.67
N ILE A 8 7.83 -2.10 4.30
CA ILE A 8 8.92 -1.11 4.26
C ILE A 8 9.47 -0.84 5.67
N ILE A 9 8.62 -0.85 6.71
CA ILE A 9 9.06 -0.77 8.11
C ILE A 9 10.00 -1.94 8.45
N GLN A 10 9.68 -3.17 8.03
CA GLN A 10 10.55 -4.33 8.26
C GLN A 10 11.91 -4.16 7.56
N HIS A 11 11.91 -3.68 6.31
CA HIS A 11 13.13 -3.37 5.57
C HIS A 11 14.01 -2.34 6.29
N VAL A 12 13.41 -1.26 6.80
CA VAL A 12 14.15 -0.26 7.58
C VAL A 12 14.73 -0.85 8.86
N ARG A 13 13.95 -1.67 9.59
CA ARG A 13 14.42 -2.34 10.81
C ARG A 13 15.60 -3.27 10.55
N ARG A 14 15.64 -3.92 9.40
CA ARG A 14 16.70 -4.84 8.98
C ARG A 14 17.87 -4.14 8.28
N GLY A 15 17.78 -2.84 7.98
CA GLY A 15 18.79 -2.12 7.19
C GLY A 15 18.87 -2.64 5.74
N GLN A 16 17.76 -3.11 5.19
CA GLN A 16 17.68 -3.73 3.86
C GLN A 16 17.00 -2.81 2.86
N TRP A 17 17.58 -2.67 1.68
CA TRP A 17 16.95 -1.94 0.57
C TRP A 17 15.72 -2.68 0.05
N LEU A 18 14.79 -1.93 -0.55
CA LEU A 18 13.66 -2.51 -1.28
C LEU A 18 14.14 -3.07 -2.63
N ASN A 19 13.28 -3.82 -3.31
CA ASN A 19 13.53 -4.16 -4.70
C ASN A 19 13.72 -2.90 -5.55
N SER A 20 14.68 -2.88 -6.47
CA SER A 20 14.99 -1.71 -7.32
C SER A 20 13.83 -1.24 -8.21
N LYS A 21 12.84 -2.10 -8.47
CA LYS A 21 11.60 -1.78 -9.20
C LYS A 21 10.46 -1.29 -8.30
N ALA A 22 10.75 -1.02 -7.03
CA ALA A 22 9.77 -0.49 -6.09
C ALA A 22 9.44 0.97 -6.42
N ILE A 23 8.18 1.34 -6.18
CA ILE A 23 7.74 2.72 -6.07
C ILE A 23 7.06 2.91 -4.72
N ILE A 24 7.05 4.13 -4.20
CA ILE A 24 6.51 4.44 -2.89
C ILE A 24 5.35 5.43 -3.05
N PRO A 25 4.09 5.03 -2.80
CA PRO A 25 2.98 5.97 -2.71
C PRO A 25 3.27 7.02 -1.64
N VAL A 26 2.92 8.29 -1.89
CA VAL A 26 3.18 9.38 -0.93
C VAL A 26 2.52 9.14 0.44
N VAL A 27 1.39 8.42 0.47
CA VAL A 27 0.73 8.01 1.71
C VAL A 27 1.61 7.09 2.56
N VAL A 28 2.30 6.14 1.93
CA VAL A 28 3.26 5.23 2.60
C VAL A 28 4.44 6.04 3.14
N ALA A 29 4.97 6.99 2.38
CA ALA A 29 6.04 7.87 2.86
C ALA A 29 5.60 8.69 4.09
N GLY A 30 4.35 9.17 4.12
CA GLY A 30 3.75 9.83 5.27
C GLY A 30 3.61 8.90 6.48
N GLU A 31 3.09 7.69 6.28
CA GLU A 31 2.95 6.69 7.34
C GLU A 31 4.30 6.26 7.92
N LEU A 32 5.32 6.07 7.09
CA LEU A 32 6.66 5.73 7.54
C LEU A 32 7.26 6.81 8.45
N ARG A 33 7.13 8.08 8.07
CA ARG A 33 7.59 9.20 8.90
C ARG A 33 6.80 9.30 10.19
N ALA A 34 5.48 9.17 10.13
CA ALA A 34 4.63 9.18 11.32
C ALA A 34 4.98 8.02 12.27
N PHE A 35 5.22 6.83 11.73
CA PHE A 35 5.64 5.66 12.50
C PHE A 35 7.01 5.89 13.15
N ALA A 36 7.99 6.39 12.38
CA ALA A 36 9.33 6.65 12.88
C ALA A 36 9.35 7.65 14.05
N LEU A 37 8.51 8.69 13.98
CA LEU A 37 8.32 9.66 15.07
C LEU A 37 7.69 9.02 16.31
N LYS A 38 6.63 8.22 16.13
CA LYS A 38 5.94 7.54 17.24
C LYS A 38 6.80 6.47 17.91
N ALA A 39 7.64 5.79 17.13
CA ALA A 39 8.48 4.68 17.57
C ALA A 39 9.85 5.13 18.11
N ASP A 40 10.09 6.44 18.20
CA ASP A 40 11.36 7.05 18.65
C ASP A 40 12.59 6.42 17.98
N TRP A 41 12.56 6.35 16.65
CA TRP A 41 13.67 5.75 15.91
C TRP A 41 14.95 6.57 16.08
N GLY A 42 16.00 5.90 16.54
CA GLY A 42 17.35 6.48 16.59
C GLY A 42 17.88 6.88 15.21
N THR A 43 18.91 7.73 15.22
CA THR A 43 19.49 8.38 14.03
C THR A 43 19.80 7.40 12.89
N GLN A 44 20.35 6.22 13.18
CA GLN A 44 20.68 5.22 12.16
C GLN A 44 19.46 4.78 11.34
N LYS A 45 18.33 4.47 11.99
CA LYS A 45 17.10 4.04 11.31
C LYS A 45 16.46 5.19 10.55
N LEU A 46 16.49 6.41 11.10
CA LEU A 46 15.98 7.60 10.43
C LEU A 46 16.79 7.93 9.17
N THR A 47 18.12 7.89 9.25
CA THR A 47 18.99 8.10 8.09
C THR A 47 18.73 7.05 7.01
N PHE A 48 18.53 5.78 7.39
CA PHE A 48 18.23 4.73 6.43
C PHE A 48 16.83 4.89 5.81
N LEU A 49 15.81 5.24 6.60
CA LEU A 49 14.48 5.57 6.09
C LEU A 49 14.55 6.71 5.05
N GLU A 50 15.24 7.81 5.37
CA GLU A 50 15.38 8.94 4.43
C GLU A 50 16.19 8.55 3.18
N SER A 51 17.11 7.60 3.29
CA SER A 51 17.84 7.05 2.14
C SER A 51 16.92 6.22 1.24
N ILE A 52 16.01 5.42 1.81
CA ILE A 52 14.95 4.75 1.05
C ILE A 52 14.06 5.80 0.36
N LEU A 53 13.53 6.77 1.10
CA LEU A 53 12.58 7.75 0.52
C LEU A 53 13.21 8.62 -0.60
N LYS A 54 14.53 8.85 -0.55
CA LYS A 54 15.26 9.53 -1.64
C LYS A 54 15.63 8.61 -2.80
N GLY A 55 15.78 7.31 -2.55
CA GLY A 55 16.26 6.33 -3.51
C GLY A 55 15.18 5.73 -4.42
N TYR A 56 13.90 5.87 -4.08
CA TYR A 56 12.79 5.32 -4.87
C TYR A 56 11.84 6.41 -5.37
N PRO A 57 11.21 6.22 -6.55
CA PRO A 57 10.18 7.14 -7.04
C PRO A 57 9.01 7.24 -6.05
N ILE A 58 8.67 8.48 -5.68
CA ILE A 58 7.48 8.79 -4.88
C ILE A 58 6.33 9.08 -5.85
N VAL A 59 5.19 8.42 -5.64
CA VAL A 59 3.98 8.64 -6.43
C VAL A 59 3.01 9.50 -5.65
N GLU A 60 2.70 10.68 -6.18
CA GLU A 60 1.71 11.60 -5.62
C GLU A 60 0.28 11.14 -5.92
N ILE A 61 -0.65 11.54 -5.05
CA ILE A 61 -2.09 11.40 -5.34
C ILE A 61 -2.47 12.48 -6.34
N THR A 62 -2.96 12.07 -7.51
CA THR A 62 -3.45 12.97 -8.55
C THR A 62 -4.93 12.72 -8.82
N MET A 63 -5.56 13.63 -9.55
CA MET A 63 -6.98 13.50 -9.90
C MET A 63 -7.29 12.21 -10.67
N PHE A 64 -6.34 11.70 -11.47
CA PHE A 64 -6.55 10.47 -12.24
C PHE A 64 -6.71 9.21 -11.39
N LEU A 65 -6.22 9.22 -10.14
CA LEU A 65 -6.35 8.08 -9.24
C LEU A 65 -7.73 8.01 -8.56
N THR A 66 -8.51 9.09 -8.55
CA THR A 66 -9.74 9.14 -7.72
C THR A 66 -10.84 8.22 -8.23
N ASP A 67 -10.94 8.01 -9.54
CA ASP A 67 -11.94 7.11 -10.11
C ASP A 67 -11.64 5.66 -9.75
N VAL A 68 -10.35 5.29 -9.72
CA VAL A 68 -9.91 3.96 -9.27
C VAL A 68 -10.14 3.81 -7.77
N TYR A 69 -9.80 4.84 -6.98
CA TYR A 69 -10.05 4.87 -5.54
C TYR A 69 -11.54 4.65 -5.22
N ALA A 70 -12.43 5.41 -5.85
CA ALA A 70 -13.86 5.34 -5.60
C ALA A 70 -14.43 3.95 -5.92
N GLN A 71 -13.93 3.32 -7.00
CA GLN A 71 -14.31 1.96 -7.36
C GLN A 71 -13.81 0.93 -6.35
N ILE A 72 -12.56 1.04 -5.88
CA ILE A 72 -12.00 0.14 -4.87
C ILE A 72 -12.77 0.28 -3.54
N ASP A 73 -13.08 1.50 -3.10
CA ASP A 73 -13.84 1.74 -1.87
C ASP A 73 -15.26 1.16 -1.98
N ALA A 74 -15.98 1.46 -3.06
CA ALA A 74 -17.32 0.92 -3.31
C ALA A 74 -17.33 -0.61 -3.43
N TYR A 75 -16.32 -1.19 -4.09
CA TYR A 75 -16.15 -2.64 -4.18
C TYR A 75 -15.90 -3.25 -2.80
N SER A 76 -14.98 -2.68 -2.02
CA SER A 76 -14.65 -3.13 -0.67
C SER A 76 -15.87 -3.06 0.26
N GLN A 77 -16.72 -2.05 0.09
CA GLN A 77 -17.97 -1.92 0.84
C GLN A 77 -19.11 -2.80 0.32
N GLY A 78 -18.92 -3.54 -0.78
CA GLY A 78 -19.94 -4.38 -1.39
C GLY A 78 -21.08 -3.60 -2.05
N THR A 79 -20.87 -2.31 -2.35
CA THR A 79 -21.88 -1.41 -2.92
C THR A 79 -21.70 -1.17 -4.42
N LEU A 80 -20.59 -1.65 -5.01
CA LEU A 80 -20.31 -1.52 -6.43
C LEU A 80 -21.20 -2.47 -7.26
N LYS A 81 -22.30 -1.94 -7.81
CA LYS A 81 -23.34 -2.72 -8.50
C LYS A 81 -22.84 -3.53 -9.70
N LEU A 82 -21.95 -2.95 -10.51
CA LEU A 82 -21.47 -3.59 -11.75
C LEU A 82 -20.41 -4.67 -11.50
N LYS A 83 -19.86 -4.71 -10.29
CA LYS A 83 -18.85 -5.68 -9.88
C LYS A 83 -19.05 -5.99 -8.40
N PRO A 84 -20.07 -6.78 -8.05
CA PRO A 84 -20.37 -7.11 -6.66
C PRO A 84 -19.25 -7.98 -6.06
N LEU A 85 -19.19 -8.02 -4.74
CA LEU A 85 -18.31 -8.96 -4.04
C LEU A 85 -18.70 -10.42 -4.40
N PRO A 86 -17.71 -11.34 -4.49
CA PRO A 86 -17.98 -12.76 -4.67
C PRO A 86 -18.90 -13.33 -3.58
N LEU A 87 -19.66 -14.37 -3.92
CA LEU A 87 -20.55 -15.04 -2.97
C LEU A 87 -19.76 -15.53 -1.74
N GLY A 88 -20.29 -15.25 -0.54
CA GLY A 88 -19.66 -15.62 0.72
C GLY A 88 -18.64 -14.62 1.25
N MET A 89 -18.37 -13.52 0.52
CA MET A 89 -17.50 -12.45 0.97
C MET A 89 -18.32 -11.29 1.57
N SER A 90 -17.89 -10.77 2.72
CA SER A 90 -18.52 -9.62 3.37
C SER A 90 -17.85 -8.30 2.95
N SER A 91 -18.53 -7.18 3.20
CA SER A 91 -17.89 -5.88 3.13
C SER A 91 -16.66 -5.82 4.03
N ARG A 92 -15.68 -5.03 3.60
CA ARG A 92 -14.37 -4.84 4.22
C ARG A 92 -14.13 -3.35 4.41
N ASN A 93 -14.00 -2.93 5.66
CA ASN A 93 -13.57 -1.59 6.00
C ASN A 93 -12.06 -1.51 5.85
N MET A 94 -11.59 -0.78 4.84
CA MET A 94 -10.17 -0.51 4.63
C MET A 94 -9.80 0.85 5.21
N SER A 95 -8.56 0.98 5.68
CA SER A 95 -8.05 2.30 6.05
C SER A 95 -7.94 3.18 4.81
N LYS A 96 -7.98 4.51 5.01
CA LYS A 96 -7.90 5.45 3.89
C LYS A 96 -6.54 5.38 3.18
N ASN A 97 -5.47 5.05 3.91
CA ASN A 97 -4.15 4.87 3.30
C ASN A 97 -4.07 3.57 2.51
N ASP A 98 -4.64 2.46 3.02
CA ASP A 98 -4.68 1.19 2.28
C ASP A 98 -5.43 1.31 0.97
N LEU A 99 -6.55 2.06 0.95
CA LEU A 99 -7.26 2.36 -0.28
C LEU A 99 -6.36 3.08 -1.29
N TRP A 100 -5.57 4.07 -0.88
CA TRP A 100 -4.63 4.77 -1.77
C TRP A 100 -3.47 3.89 -2.23
N ILE A 101 -2.97 3.00 -1.37
CA ILE A 101 -1.93 2.02 -1.71
C ILE A 101 -2.45 1.06 -2.80
N ALA A 102 -3.62 0.47 -2.58
CA ALA A 102 -4.28 -0.41 -3.54
C ALA A 102 -4.62 0.31 -4.84
N THR A 103 -5.11 1.55 -4.75
CA THR A 103 -5.38 2.42 -5.91
C THR A 103 -4.13 2.64 -6.74
N THR A 104 -3.02 2.98 -6.11
CA THR A 104 -1.75 3.20 -6.80
C THR A 104 -1.28 1.93 -7.49
N ALA A 105 -1.30 0.80 -6.80
CA ALA A 105 -0.91 -0.48 -7.37
C ALA A 105 -1.80 -0.86 -8.56
N LEU A 106 -3.12 -0.70 -8.46
CA LEU A 106 -4.04 -1.04 -9.53
C LEU A 106 -3.95 -0.09 -10.73
N TYR A 107 -3.86 1.22 -10.50
CA TYR A 107 -3.79 2.24 -11.57
C TYR A 107 -2.55 2.06 -12.45
N PHE A 108 -1.40 1.78 -11.84
CA PHE A 108 -0.15 1.57 -12.56
C PHE A 108 0.06 0.13 -13.04
N ASP A 109 -0.94 -0.74 -12.85
CA ASP A 109 -0.84 -2.17 -13.14
C ASP A 109 0.43 -2.77 -12.51
N LEU A 110 0.52 -2.74 -11.18
CA LEU A 110 1.65 -3.22 -10.40
C LEU A 110 1.22 -4.24 -9.36
N GLU A 111 2.16 -5.11 -8.99
CA GLU A 111 2.00 -5.98 -7.84
C GLU A 111 2.01 -5.17 -6.54
N LEU A 112 1.05 -5.45 -5.65
CA LEU A 112 1.03 -5.00 -4.27
C LEU A 112 1.58 -6.11 -3.38
N HIS A 113 2.64 -5.80 -2.63
CA HIS A 113 3.27 -6.71 -1.67
C HIS A 113 2.80 -6.34 -0.27
N THR A 114 2.29 -7.31 0.49
CA THR A 114 1.79 -7.09 1.86
C THR A 114 1.90 -8.35 2.70
N THR A 115 1.92 -8.19 4.02
CA THR A 115 1.69 -9.26 5.02
C THR A 115 0.23 -9.32 5.47
N ASP A 116 -0.54 -8.27 5.22
CA ASP A 116 -1.84 -8.03 5.84
C ASP A 116 -2.98 -8.55 4.96
N ASN A 117 -4.02 -9.07 5.60
CA ASN A 117 -5.17 -9.70 4.93
C ASN A 117 -6.22 -8.69 4.45
N ASP A 118 -5.95 -7.39 4.63
CA ASP A 118 -6.90 -6.32 4.32
C ASP A 118 -7.06 -6.09 2.81
N PHE A 119 -6.11 -6.57 2.00
CA PHE A 119 -6.12 -6.45 0.55
C PHE A 119 -6.66 -7.70 -0.16
N ASP A 120 -6.88 -8.81 0.56
CA ASP A 120 -7.12 -10.12 -0.04
C ASP A 120 -8.31 -10.13 -1.02
N HIS A 121 -9.41 -9.45 -0.66
CA HIS A 121 -10.63 -9.38 -1.48
C HIS A 121 -10.42 -8.63 -2.80
N LEU A 122 -9.42 -7.74 -2.87
CA LEU A 122 -9.12 -6.96 -4.07
C LEU A 122 -8.49 -7.79 -5.19
N SER A 123 -8.02 -9.00 -4.90
CA SER A 123 -7.56 -9.92 -5.94
C SER A 123 -8.67 -10.24 -6.94
N ALA A 124 -9.90 -10.45 -6.45
CA ALA A 124 -11.08 -10.63 -7.30
C ALA A 124 -11.50 -9.33 -8.02
N PHE A 125 -11.06 -8.16 -7.52
CA PHE A 125 -11.20 -6.90 -8.22
C PHE A 125 -10.17 -6.71 -9.34
N GLY A 126 -9.11 -7.51 -9.38
CA GLY A 126 -8.04 -7.44 -10.38
C GLY A 126 -6.72 -6.88 -9.85
N LEU A 127 -6.62 -6.61 -8.54
CA LEU A 127 -5.35 -6.25 -7.93
C LEU A 127 -4.40 -7.46 -7.91
N ARG A 128 -3.19 -7.30 -8.42
CA ARG A 128 -2.15 -8.35 -8.31
C ARG A 128 -1.53 -8.30 -6.93
N LEU A 129 -1.91 -9.26 -6.07
CA LEU A 129 -1.45 -9.33 -4.69
C LEU A 129 -0.35 -10.38 -4.52
N VAL A 130 0.74 -10.00 -3.85
CA VAL A 130 1.83 -10.90 -3.44
C VAL A 130 1.90 -10.92 -1.92
N LYS A 131 1.54 -12.06 -1.33
CA LYS A 131 1.52 -12.27 0.12
C LYS A 131 2.88 -12.71 0.63
N HIS A 132 3.38 -12.02 1.64
CA HIS A 132 4.60 -12.40 2.37
C HIS A 132 4.21 -13.00 3.72
N SER A 133 5.03 -13.93 4.19
CA SER A 133 4.92 -14.41 5.57
C SER A 133 5.37 -13.31 6.53
N ALA A 134 4.58 -13.04 7.56
CA ALA A 134 4.85 -12.00 8.56
C ALA A 134 6.13 -12.27 9.37
#